data_AF-A0A4S8L4B7-F1
#
_entry.id   AF-A0A4S8L4B7-F1
#
_cell.length_a   1.000
_cell.length_b   1.000
_cell.length_c   1.000
_cell.angle_alpha   90.00
_cell.angle_beta   90.00
_cell.angle_gamma   90.00
#
_symmetry.space_group_name_H-M   'P 1'
#
loop_
_entity.id
_entity.type
_entity.pdbx_description
1 polymer ?
#
loop_
_entity_poly.entity_id
_entity_poly.type
_entity_poly.pdbx_seq_one_letter_code
_entity_poly.pdbx_strand_id
1 'polypeptide(L)'
;MPESLVTAQLRFNAALYFQLGAFVMVLYDHILTFAEEVSCIWGQKLNGATLLFFINRYITPIEFIIVLVAFHQANWPAEVCDRFVAFEGGATIALVTIAELVMILRVYALYGRPKFLLFVLLSLLVGQVVISSIGIVAGFAAPFPPPLHGCVLTGTRALFPALWVAPLVLDSIIFTLTVWRTRRYLSQHVSTAYVLMRDGTIYFFLIFMANASNVIIYYSAADDLKAFGASFSQLITSVMISRLILNLRRPREEWENPENPPTRSKTKVNDVSSHFVSSAVEMLRSSVTADEHDGAVASRERFVRETIKQQSRIQPVSSSTLTTLTIEKEERFTTEIIEMYSRSRPTTSDSIDSSARQGLFVQK
;
A
#
# COMPACT_ATOMS: atom_id res chain seq x y z
N MET A 1 -42.00 -12.70 -14.35
CA MET A 1 -40.87 -11.78 -14.07
C MET A 1 -40.69 -10.89 -15.30
N PRO A 2 -40.58 -9.56 -15.17
CA PRO A 2 -40.42 -8.67 -16.33
C PRO A 2 -39.08 -8.93 -17.06
N GLU A 3 -39.06 -8.82 -18.39
CA GLU A 3 -37.89 -9.14 -19.24
C GLU A 3 -36.62 -8.33 -18.88
N SER A 4 -36.81 -7.09 -18.42
CA SER A 4 -35.72 -6.23 -17.93
C SER A 4 -35.01 -6.83 -16.72
N LEU A 5 -35.74 -7.49 -15.80
CA LEU A 5 -35.18 -8.09 -14.60
C LEU A 5 -34.40 -9.37 -14.91
N VAL A 6 -34.86 -10.16 -15.89
CA VAL A 6 -34.14 -11.36 -16.36
C VAL A 6 -32.79 -10.97 -16.96
N THR A 7 -32.76 -9.91 -17.76
CA THR A 7 -31.52 -9.41 -18.37
C THR A 7 -30.54 -8.85 -17.34
N ALA A 8 -31.04 -8.13 -16.33
CA ALA A 8 -30.22 -7.63 -15.22
C ALA A 8 -29.62 -8.77 -14.39
N GLN A 9 -30.42 -9.79 -14.04
CA GLN A 9 -29.93 -10.98 -13.33
C GLN A 9 -28.82 -11.70 -14.09
N LEU A 10 -28.99 -11.87 -15.41
CA LEU A 10 -27.97 -12.53 -16.24
C LEU A 10 -26.66 -11.75 -16.24
N ARG A 11 -26.72 -10.43 -16.40
CA ARG A 11 -25.54 -9.54 -16.37
C ARG A 11 -24.84 -9.59 -15.02
N PHE A 12 -25.61 -9.53 -13.94
CA PHE A 12 -25.08 -9.61 -12.59
C PHE A 12 -24.37 -10.96 -12.33
N ASN A 13 -25.01 -12.08 -12.67
CA ASN A 13 -24.39 -13.41 -12.54
C ASN A 13 -23.12 -13.55 -13.38
N ALA A 14 -23.13 -13.06 -14.63
CA ALA A 14 -21.94 -13.09 -15.47
C ALA A 14 -20.78 -12.30 -14.84
N ALA A 15 -21.07 -11.17 -14.22
CA ALA A 15 -20.09 -10.33 -13.57
C ALA A 15 -19.54 -10.97 -12.28
N LEU A 16 -20.39 -11.63 -11.49
CA LEU A 16 -19.97 -12.45 -10.34
C LEU A 16 -19.02 -13.58 -10.75
N TYR A 17 -19.35 -14.32 -11.82
CA TYR A 17 -18.47 -15.38 -12.33
C TYR A 17 -17.14 -14.83 -12.85
N PHE A 18 -17.16 -13.66 -13.49
CA PHE A 18 -15.95 -12.99 -13.94
C PHE A 18 -15.04 -12.59 -12.76
N GLN A 19 -15.62 -12.03 -11.69
CA GLN A 19 -14.90 -11.70 -10.46
C GLN A 19 -14.31 -12.95 -9.79
N LEU A 20 -15.08 -14.03 -9.69
CA LEU A 20 -14.61 -15.30 -9.14
C LEU A 20 -13.46 -15.88 -9.99
N GLY A 21 -13.57 -15.83 -11.31
CA GLY A 21 -12.50 -16.25 -12.22
C GLY A 21 -11.22 -15.43 -12.03
N ALA A 22 -11.35 -14.11 -11.86
CA ALA A 22 -10.22 -13.24 -11.56
C ALA A 22 -9.56 -13.59 -10.22
N PHE A 23 -10.36 -13.89 -9.19
CA PHE A 23 -9.83 -14.30 -7.89
C PHE A 23 -9.11 -15.65 -7.96
N VAL A 24 -9.68 -16.64 -8.64
CA VAL A 24 -9.04 -17.95 -8.88
C VAL A 24 -7.71 -17.78 -9.61
N MET A 25 -7.63 -16.88 -10.58
CA MET A 25 -6.39 -16.57 -11.28
C MET A 25 -5.30 -16.03 -10.34
N VAL A 26 -5.66 -15.17 -9.37
CA VAL A 26 -4.71 -14.69 -8.34
C VAL A 26 -4.24 -15.82 -7.44
N LEU A 27 -5.14 -16.68 -6.97
CA LEU A 27 -4.76 -17.85 -6.14
C LEU A 27 -3.87 -18.83 -6.91
N TYR A 28 -4.18 -19.05 -8.18
CA TYR A 28 -3.36 -19.90 -9.05
C TYR A 28 -1.96 -19.30 -9.25
N ASP A 29 -1.86 -17.99 -9.44
CA ASP A 29 -0.58 -17.29 -9.52
C ASP A 29 0.25 -17.42 -8.24
N HIS A 30 -0.40 -17.34 -7.07
CA HIS A 30 0.24 -17.54 -5.78
C HIS A 30 0.89 -18.92 -5.69
N ILE A 31 0.14 -19.96 -6.05
CA ILE A 31 0.63 -21.35 -6.03
C ILE A 31 1.82 -21.50 -6.98
N LEU A 32 1.72 -21.00 -8.21
CA LEU A 32 2.79 -21.10 -9.20
C LEU A 32 4.08 -20.39 -8.77
N THR A 33 3.96 -19.22 -8.14
CA THR A 33 5.11 -18.40 -7.75
C THR A 33 5.60 -18.67 -6.34
N PHE A 34 4.98 -19.59 -5.59
CA PHE A 34 5.31 -19.88 -4.19
C PHE A 34 6.74 -20.40 -4.01
N ALA A 35 7.21 -21.28 -4.91
CA ALA A 35 8.58 -21.79 -4.84
C ALA A 35 9.61 -20.64 -4.98
N GLU A 36 9.40 -19.75 -5.96
CA GLU A 36 10.25 -18.58 -6.17
C GLU A 36 10.18 -17.61 -4.98
N GLU A 37 9.00 -17.45 -4.38
CA GLU A 37 8.80 -16.63 -3.19
C GLU A 37 9.63 -17.12 -2.00
N VAL A 38 9.57 -18.42 -1.70
CA VAL A 38 10.33 -19.02 -0.60
C VAL A 38 11.83 -18.83 -0.83
N SER A 39 12.32 -19.06 -2.04
CA SER A 39 13.73 -18.89 -2.37
C SER A 39 14.20 -17.43 -2.35
N CYS A 40 13.37 -16.49 -2.81
CA CYS A 40 13.78 -15.09 -3.03
C CYS A 40 13.47 -14.14 -1.86
N ILE A 41 12.47 -14.47 -1.03
CA ILE A 41 11.92 -13.57 -0.02
C ILE A 41 12.12 -14.09 1.40
N TRP A 42 11.81 -15.37 1.66
CA TRP A 42 11.70 -15.88 3.04
C TRP A 42 13.06 -15.96 3.77
N GLY A 43 14.15 -16.22 3.04
CA GLY A 43 15.51 -16.24 3.62
C GLY A 43 16.17 -14.86 3.76
N GLN A 44 15.49 -13.78 3.36
CA GLN A 44 16.06 -12.42 3.37
C GLN A 44 15.69 -11.67 4.66
N LYS A 45 16.54 -10.72 5.07
CA LYS A 45 16.22 -9.83 6.19
C LYS A 45 14.92 -9.07 5.88
N LEU A 46 14.00 -9.03 6.85
CA LEU A 46 12.76 -8.26 6.73
C LEU A 46 13.11 -6.79 6.48
N ASN A 47 12.53 -6.26 5.42
CA ASN A 47 12.87 -4.96 4.88
C ASN A 47 11.59 -4.38 4.24
N GLY A 48 11.45 -3.05 4.08
CA GLY A 48 10.22 -2.43 3.59
C GLY A 48 9.68 -2.97 2.27
N ALA A 49 10.55 -3.39 1.33
CA ALA A 49 10.11 -4.02 0.08
C ALA A 49 9.53 -5.42 0.32
N THR A 50 10.10 -6.18 1.25
CA THR A 50 9.54 -7.46 1.70
C THR A 50 8.20 -7.27 2.40
N LEU A 51 8.07 -6.22 3.22
CA LEU A 51 6.79 -5.87 3.86
C LEU A 51 5.72 -5.45 2.83
N LEU A 52 6.04 -4.53 1.92
CA LEU A 52 5.15 -4.09 0.84
C LEU A 52 4.73 -5.27 -0.04
N PHE A 53 5.66 -6.18 -0.33
CA PHE A 53 5.36 -7.42 -1.03
C PHE A 53 4.35 -8.28 -0.27
N PHE A 54 4.57 -8.55 1.02
CA PHE A 54 3.64 -9.35 1.81
C PHE A 54 2.26 -8.69 1.94
N ILE A 55 2.21 -7.37 2.12
CA ILE A 55 0.95 -6.62 2.18
C ILE A 55 0.21 -6.76 0.85
N ASN A 56 0.83 -6.40 -0.27
CA ASN A 56 0.20 -6.51 -1.59
C ASN A 56 -0.23 -7.95 -1.91
N ARG A 57 0.62 -8.93 -1.63
CA ARG A 57 0.41 -10.33 -2.01
C ARG A 57 -0.63 -11.02 -1.14
N TYR A 58 -0.58 -10.87 0.18
CA TYR A 58 -1.46 -11.62 1.09
C TYR A 58 -2.69 -10.84 1.55
N ILE A 59 -2.60 -9.51 1.71
CA ILE A 59 -3.76 -8.72 2.14
C ILE A 59 -4.78 -8.59 1.00
N THR A 60 -4.36 -8.48 -0.27
CA THR A 60 -5.29 -8.36 -1.40
C THR A 60 -6.24 -9.57 -1.49
N PRO A 61 -5.79 -10.84 -1.49
CA PRO A 61 -6.71 -11.97 -1.51
C PRO A 61 -7.61 -12.05 -0.28
N ILE A 62 -7.11 -11.69 0.91
CA ILE A 62 -7.91 -11.68 2.15
C ILE A 62 -9.04 -10.67 2.05
N GLU A 63 -8.73 -9.45 1.61
CA GLU A 63 -9.72 -8.39 1.37
C GLU A 63 -10.74 -8.82 0.30
N PHE A 64 -10.28 -9.43 -0.80
CA PHE A 64 -11.18 -9.94 -1.84
C PHE A 64 -12.10 -11.08 -1.40
N ILE A 65 -11.71 -11.91 -0.43
CA ILE A 65 -12.62 -12.91 0.15
C ILE A 65 -13.82 -12.20 0.79
N ILE A 66 -13.59 -11.09 1.49
CA ILE A 66 -14.65 -10.29 2.12
C ILE A 66 -15.53 -9.66 1.04
N VAL A 67 -14.93 -9.11 -0.02
CA VAL A 67 -15.66 -8.55 -1.18
C VAL A 67 -16.54 -9.60 -1.86
N LEU A 68 -16.02 -10.81 -2.08
CA LEU A 68 -16.79 -11.91 -2.70
C LEU A 68 -18.01 -12.28 -1.86
N VAL A 69 -17.87 -12.38 -0.53
CA VAL A 69 -19.00 -12.64 0.38
C VAL A 69 -20.02 -11.50 0.32
N ALA A 70 -19.55 -10.25 0.35
CA ALA A 70 -20.42 -9.08 0.27
C ALA A 70 -21.19 -9.00 -1.06
N PHE A 71 -20.59 -9.43 -2.17
CA PHE A 71 -21.22 -9.36 -3.49
C PHE A 71 -22.17 -10.54 -3.75
N HIS A 72 -21.87 -11.74 -3.22
CA HIS A 72 -22.64 -12.96 -3.52
C HIS A 72 -23.70 -13.32 -2.47
N GLN A 73 -23.49 -12.93 -1.20
CA GLN A 73 -24.25 -13.50 -0.06
C GLN A 73 -24.77 -12.44 0.93
N ALA A 74 -24.57 -11.15 0.67
CA ALA A 74 -25.00 -10.12 1.62
C ALA A 74 -26.52 -9.95 1.62
N ASN A 75 -27.22 -10.73 2.45
CA ASN A 75 -28.51 -10.38 3.03
C ASN A 75 -28.31 -9.45 4.24
N TRP A 76 -27.36 -8.51 4.12
CA TRP A 76 -26.96 -7.67 5.22
C TRP A 76 -27.96 -6.53 5.41
N PRO A 77 -28.19 -6.07 6.65
CA PRO A 77 -28.91 -4.83 6.89
C PRO A 77 -28.24 -3.67 6.15
N ALA A 78 -29.03 -2.70 5.67
CA ALA A 78 -28.53 -1.54 4.92
C ALA A 78 -27.37 -0.82 5.65
N GLU A 79 -27.46 -0.67 6.97
CA GLU A 79 -26.40 -0.04 7.78
C GLU A 79 -25.06 -0.79 7.73
N VAL A 80 -25.09 -2.12 7.70
CA VAL A 80 -23.87 -2.94 7.58
C VAL A 80 -23.29 -2.81 6.18
N CYS A 81 -24.15 -2.75 5.17
CA CYS A 81 -23.78 -2.53 3.78
C CYS A 81 -23.08 -1.17 3.59
N ASP A 82 -23.64 -0.10 4.17
CA ASP A 82 -23.09 1.26 4.10
C ASP A 82 -21.70 1.36 4.74
N ARG A 83 -21.50 0.70 5.89
CA ARG A 83 -20.17 0.64 6.53
C ARG A 83 -19.18 -0.20 5.71
N PHE A 84 -19.66 -1.29 5.11
CA PHE A 84 -18.83 -2.16 4.28
C PHE A 84 -18.33 -1.44 3.03
N VAL A 85 -19.17 -0.72 2.28
CA VAL A 85 -18.74 -0.03 1.06
C VAL A 85 -17.72 1.08 1.34
N ALA A 86 -17.80 1.73 2.50
CA ALA A 86 -16.78 2.68 2.96
C ALA A 86 -15.45 1.98 3.28
N PHE A 87 -15.51 0.81 3.92
CA PHE A 87 -14.34 -0.04 4.18
C PHE A 87 -13.71 -0.55 2.86
N GLU A 88 -14.51 -1.07 1.94
CA GLU A 88 -14.07 -1.55 0.61
C GLU A 88 -13.34 -0.43 -0.15
N GLY A 89 -13.95 0.75 -0.24
CA GLY A 89 -13.33 1.90 -0.90
C GLY A 89 -12.01 2.29 -0.23
N GLY A 90 -11.97 2.36 1.11
CA GLY A 90 -10.76 2.71 1.86
C GLY A 90 -9.65 1.68 1.68
N ALA A 91 -9.98 0.39 1.73
CA ALA A 91 -9.04 -0.71 1.51
C ALA A 91 -8.49 -0.69 0.07
N THR A 92 -9.35 -0.41 -0.91
CA THR A 92 -8.95 -0.23 -2.31
C THR A 92 -7.94 0.90 -2.47
N ILE A 93 -8.21 2.08 -1.89
CA ILE A 93 -7.26 3.21 -1.92
C ILE A 93 -5.93 2.81 -1.29
N ALA A 94 -5.95 2.13 -0.14
CA ALA A 94 -4.74 1.71 0.55
C ALA A 94 -3.89 0.76 -0.32
N LEU A 95 -4.52 -0.26 -0.93
CA LEU A 95 -3.83 -1.23 -1.78
C LEU A 95 -3.30 -0.59 -3.07
N VAL A 96 -4.08 0.30 -3.71
CA VAL A 96 -3.64 1.07 -4.89
C VAL A 96 -2.45 1.98 -4.54
N THR A 97 -2.50 2.65 -3.39
CA THR A 97 -1.39 3.51 -2.92
C THR A 97 -0.11 2.71 -2.72
N ILE A 98 -0.22 1.51 -2.13
CA ILE A 98 0.92 0.58 -1.95
C ILE A 98 1.47 0.16 -3.32
N ALA A 99 0.59 -0.16 -4.24
CA ALA A 99 0.94 -0.57 -5.60
C ALA A 99 1.73 0.53 -6.34
N GLU A 100 1.23 1.76 -6.30
CA GLU A 100 1.85 2.91 -6.92
C GLU A 100 3.16 3.31 -6.26
N LEU A 101 3.26 3.20 -4.93
CA LEU A 101 4.52 3.43 -4.24
C LEU A 101 5.62 2.49 -4.76
N VAL A 102 5.32 1.19 -4.95
CA VAL A 102 6.27 0.24 -5.55
C VAL A 102 6.67 0.67 -6.96
N MET A 103 5.71 1.13 -7.77
CA MET A 103 5.95 1.58 -9.13
C MET A 103 6.81 2.86 -9.18
N ILE A 104 6.50 3.87 -8.36
CA ILE A 104 7.25 5.13 -8.22
C ILE A 104 8.69 4.85 -7.82
N LEU A 105 8.90 4.04 -6.79
CA LEU A 105 10.24 3.71 -6.30
C LEU A 105 11.07 3.00 -7.38
N ARG A 106 10.42 2.20 -8.24
CA ARG A 106 11.08 1.56 -9.38
C ARG A 106 11.47 2.56 -10.46
N VAL A 107 10.59 3.50 -10.81
CA VAL A 107 10.93 4.59 -11.76
C VAL A 107 12.06 5.45 -11.20
N TYR A 108 12.01 5.80 -9.92
CA TYR A 108 13.07 6.55 -9.24
C TYR A 108 14.43 5.84 -9.35
N ALA A 109 14.48 4.53 -9.15
CA ALA A 109 15.68 3.73 -9.35
C ALA A 109 16.15 3.73 -10.83
N LEU A 110 15.21 3.61 -11.78
CA LEU A 110 15.49 3.61 -13.23
C LEU A 110 16.14 4.91 -13.74
N TYR A 111 15.78 6.03 -13.11
CA TYR A 111 16.32 7.35 -13.42
C TYR A 111 17.61 7.69 -12.66
N GLY A 112 18.16 6.76 -11.89
CA GLY A 112 19.41 6.99 -11.14
C GLY A 112 19.21 7.81 -9.87
N ARG A 113 18.02 7.75 -9.26
CA ARG A 113 17.69 8.33 -7.95
C ARG A 113 17.74 9.87 -7.83
N PRO A 114 17.23 10.66 -8.78
CA PRO A 114 17.13 12.11 -8.59
C PRO A 114 16.01 12.44 -7.59
N LYS A 115 16.36 13.01 -6.42
CA LYS A 115 15.41 13.35 -5.34
C LYS A 115 14.23 14.21 -5.82
N PHE A 116 14.47 15.08 -6.80
CA PHE A 116 13.43 15.92 -7.41
C PHE A 116 12.32 15.07 -8.06
N LEU A 117 12.67 14.03 -8.82
CA LEU A 117 11.69 13.14 -9.45
C LEU A 117 10.87 12.40 -8.41
N LEU A 118 11.51 11.91 -7.34
CA LEU A 118 10.80 11.25 -6.25
C LEU A 118 9.80 12.20 -5.58
N PHE A 119 10.22 13.43 -5.26
CA PHE A 119 9.34 14.44 -4.69
C PHE A 119 8.12 14.70 -5.58
N VAL A 120 8.32 14.92 -6.88
CA VAL A 120 7.22 15.15 -7.84
C VAL A 120 6.25 13.96 -7.88
N LEU A 121 6.76 12.74 -8.02
CA LEU A 121 5.90 11.54 -8.10
C LEU A 121 5.14 11.29 -6.78
N LEU A 122 5.74 11.56 -5.63
CA LEU A 122 5.08 11.44 -4.34
C LEU A 122 4.02 12.53 -4.13
N SER A 123 4.26 13.76 -4.59
CA SER A 123 3.24 14.81 -4.57
C SER A 123 2.04 14.43 -5.44
N LEU A 124 2.27 13.80 -6.60
CA LEU A 124 1.21 13.28 -7.45
C LEU A 124 0.45 12.13 -6.77
N LEU A 125 1.15 11.22 -6.09
CA LEU A 125 0.53 10.15 -5.30
C LEU A 125 -0.37 10.71 -4.19
N VAL A 126 0.10 11.71 -3.42
CA VAL A 126 -0.73 12.37 -2.40
C VAL A 126 -1.95 13.04 -3.03
N GLY A 127 -1.76 13.76 -4.14
CA GLY A 127 -2.86 14.37 -4.88
C GLY A 127 -3.89 13.35 -5.33
N GLN A 128 -3.44 12.19 -5.81
CA GLN A 128 -4.31 11.08 -6.16
C GLN A 128 -5.09 10.55 -4.95
N VAL A 129 -4.42 10.25 -3.83
CA VAL A 129 -5.10 9.75 -2.62
C VAL A 129 -6.20 10.70 -2.17
N VAL A 130 -5.95 12.00 -2.20
CA VAL A 130 -6.95 13.03 -1.87
C VAL A 130 -8.13 12.97 -2.84
N ILE A 131 -7.86 12.93 -4.15
CA ILE A 131 -8.90 12.89 -5.19
C ILE A 131 -9.73 11.60 -5.10
N SER A 132 -9.08 10.44 -4.90
CA SER A 132 -9.76 9.15 -4.73
C SER A 132 -10.63 9.13 -3.46
N SER A 133 -10.16 9.75 -2.36
CA SER A 133 -10.92 9.84 -1.11
C SER A 133 -12.19 10.68 -1.27
N ILE A 134 -12.13 11.78 -2.04
CA ILE A 134 -13.32 12.56 -2.41
C ILE A 134 -14.30 11.70 -3.23
N GLY A 135 -13.79 10.81 -4.09
CA GLY A 135 -14.57 9.83 -4.83
C GLY A 135 -15.38 8.88 -3.93
N ILE A 136 -14.80 8.41 -2.82
CA ILE A 136 -15.51 7.56 -1.84
C ILE A 136 -16.67 8.31 -1.18
N VAL A 137 -16.45 9.57 -0.76
CA VAL A 137 -17.50 10.40 -0.14
C VAL A 137 -18.66 10.67 -1.11
N ALA A 138 -18.39 10.59 -2.42
CA ALA A 138 -19.39 10.71 -3.47
C ALA A 138 -20.12 9.40 -3.78
N GLY A 139 -19.68 8.27 -3.21
CA GLY A 139 -20.27 6.95 -3.38
C GLY A 139 -21.31 6.58 -2.30
N PHE A 140 -22.11 5.57 -2.59
CA PHE A 140 -23.13 4.98 -1.72
C PHE A 140 -23.32 3.49 -2.07
N ALA A 141 -23.95 2.73 -1.18
CA ALA A 141 -24.25 1.32 -1.45
C ALA A 141 -25.33 1.17 -2.53
N ALA A 142 -25.08 0.34 -3.53
CA ALA A 142 -26.01 0.11 -4.64
C ALA A 142 -27.36 -0.45 -4.14
N PRO A 143 -28.50 0.14 -4.53
CA PRO A 143 -29.80 -0.37 -4.13
C PRO A 143 -30.18 -1.59 -4.99
N PHE A 144 -30.18 -2.78 -4.40
CA PHE A 144 -30.63 -4.00 -5.07
C PHE A 144 -32.10 -4.33 -4.76
N PRO A 145 -32.97 -4.48 -5.78
CA PRO A 145 -34.35 -4.91 -5.57
C PRO A 145 -34.41 -6.43 -5.28
N PRO A 146 -35.29 -6.91 -4.39
CA PRO A 146 -35.50 -8.34 -4.19
C PRO A 146 -35.86 -9.04 -5.51
N PRO A 147 -35.28 -10.22 -5.86
CA PRO A 147 -34.46 -11.13 -5.05
C PRO A 147 -32.93 -10.94 -5.20
N LEU A 148 -32.47 -9.84 -5.78
CA LEU A 148 -31.03 -9.56 -5.91
C LEU A 148 -30.47 -9.11 -4.55
N HIS A 149 -29.34 -9.68 -4.18
CA HIS A 149 -28.63 -9.40 -2.93
C HIS A 149 -27.17 -9.11 -3.24
N GLY A 150 -26.60 -8.13 -2.54
CA GLY A 150 -25.22 -7.70 -2.74
C GLY A 150 -24.95 -6.35 -2.08
N CYS A 151 -23.70 -6.10 -1.73
CA CYS A 151 -23.22 -4.83 -1.22
C CYS A 151 -22.09 -4.33 -2.10
N VAL A 152 -22.38 -3.34 -2.94
CA VAL A 152 -21.46 -2.84 -3.96
C VAL A 152 -21.37 -1.32 -3.85
N LEU A 153 -20.15 -0.78 -3.81
CA LEU A 153 -19.92 0.65 -3.85
C LEU A 153 -20.26 1.20 -5.26
N THR A 154 -21.21 2.12 -5.35
CA THR A 154 -21.58 2.83 -6.58
C THR A 154 -21.69 4.33 -6.36
N GLY A 155 -21.80 5.13 -7.41
CA GLY A 155 -21.96 6.57 -7.30
C GLY A 155 -22.49 7.21 -8.57
N THR A 156 -23.39 8.17 -8.39
CA THR A 156 -24.06 8.92 -9.47
C THR A 156 -23.47 10.30 -9.69
N ARG A 157 -22.58 10.75 -8.80
CA ARG A 157 -21.94 12.07 -8.87
C ARG A 157 -20.75 12.04 -9.82
N ALA A 158 -20.50 13.15 -10.51
CA ALA A 158 -19.36 13.34 -11.41
C ALA A 158 -17.98 13.09 -10.76
N LEU A 159 -17.93 13.08 -9.42
CA LEU A 159 -16.71 12.84 -8.64
C LEU A 159 -16.47 11.36 -8.30
N PHE A 160 -17.46 10.48 -8.40
CA PHE A 160 -17.25 9.04 -8.16
C PHE A 160 -16.18 8.40 -9.07
N PRO A 161 -16.10 8.69 -10.39
CA PRO A 161 -15.05 8.12 -11.24
C PRO A 161 -13.64 8.52 -10.82
N ALA A 162 -13.48 9.56 -10.00
CA ALA A 162 -12.18 10.00 -9.51
C ALA A 162 -11.42 8.90 -8.76
N LEU A 163 -12.13 7.93 -8.17
CA LEU A 163 -11.56 6.75 -7.51
C LEU A 163 -10.66 5.93 -8.46
N TRP A 164 -10.98 5.90 -9.75
CA TRP A 164 -10.29 5.09 -10.78
C TRP A 164 -9.50 5.93 -11.78
N VAL A 165 -10.01 7.13 -12.09
CA VAL A 165 -9.38 8.04 -13.05
C VAL A 165 -8.09 8.62 -12.49
N ALA A 166 -8.03 8.96 -11.20
CA ALA A 166 -6.81 9.51 -10.62
C ALA A 166 -5.65 8.50 -10.60
N PRO A 167 -5.83 7.24 -10.15
CA PRO A 167 -4.83 6.17 -10.33
C PRO A 167 -4.37 5.99 -11.77
N LEU A 168 -5.31 5.97 -12.73
CA LEU A 168 -4.98 5.80 -14.15
C LEU A 168 -4.07 6.93 -14.67
N VAL A 169 -4.28 8.17 -14.21
CA VAL A 169 -3.42 9.30 -14.59
C VAL A 169 -2.00 9.08 -14.07
N LEU A 170 -1.84 8.65 -12.81
CA LEU A 170 -0.52 8.38 -12.24
C LEU A 170 0.16 7.20 -12.96
N ASP A 171 -0.57 6.13 -13.23
CA ASP A 171 -0.09 4.98 -14.01
C ASP A 171 0.37 5.40 -15.40
N SER A 172 -0.38 6.26 -16.08
CA SER A 172 -0.03 6.78 -17.40
C SER A 172 1.30 7.55 -17.37
N ILE A 173 1.51 8.38 -16.34
CA ILE A 173 2.75 9.13 -16.15
C ILE A 173 3.91 8.16 -15.89
N ILE A 174 3.73 7.23 -14.94
CA ILE A 174 4.75 6.24 -14.58
C ILE A 174 5.12 5.35 -15.78
N PHE A 175 4.12 4.85 -16.50
CA PHE A 175 4.32 4.04 -17.70
C PHE A 175 5.07 4.82 -18.78
N THR A 176 4.67 6.07 -19.04
CA THR A 176 5.32 6.93 -20.03
C THR A 176 6.78 7.20 -19.68
N LEU A 177 7.07 7.53 -18.41
CA LEU A 177 8.44 7.72 -17.93
C LEU A 177 9.27 6.44 -18.07
N THR A 178 8.69 5.30 -17.71
CA THR A 178 9.34 3.99 -17.83
C THR A 178 9.68 3.68 -19.29
N VAL A 179 8.72 3.80 -20.20
CA VAL A 179 8.92 3.55 -21.64
C VAL A 179 9.93 4.51 -22.22
N TRP A 180 9.83 5.80 -21.92
CA TRP A 180 10.76 6.81 -22.44
C TRP A 180 12.21 6.53 -22.00
N ARG A 181 12.40 6.24 -20.72
CA ARG A 181 13.72 5.92 -20.16
C ARG A 181 14.27 4.62 -20.75
N THR A 182 13.44 3.59 -20.85
CA THR A 182 13.80 2.33 -21.49
C THR A 182 14.23 2.57 -22.94
N ARG A 183 13.40 3.22 -23.76
CA ARG A 183 13.73 3.50 -25.18
C ARG A 183 15.03 4.30 -25.35
N ARG A 184 15.25 5.33 -24.52
CA ARG A 184 16.48 6.13 -24.56
C ARG A 184 17.71 5.28 -24.22
N TYR A 185 17.61 4.41 -23.23
CA TYR A 185 18.69 3.50 -22.86
C TYR A 185 19.01 2.51 -23.99
N LEU A 186 17.97 1.96 -24.63
CA LEU A 186 18.11 1.03 -25.76
C LEU A 186 18.75 1.67 -27.00
N SER A 187 18.43 2.94 -27.27
CA SER A 187 19.07 3.67 -28.36
C SER A 187 20.57 3.90 -28.14
N GLN A 188 21.06 3.78 -26.89
CA GLN A 188 22.45 4.06 -26.53
C GLN A 188 23.26 2.79 -26.23
N HIS A 189 22.61 1.67 -25.87
CA HIS A 189 23.30 0.44 -25.44
C HIS A 189 22.58 -0.82 -25.96
N VAL A 190 23.29 -1.63 -26.76
CA VAL A 190 22.92 -3.02 -27.11
C VAL A 190 23.55 -3.95 -26.08
N SER A 191 22.86 -4.17 -24.96
CA SER A 191 23.37 -4.98 -23.84
C SER A 191 22.27 -5.84 -23.24
N THR A 192 22.63 -6.92 -22.55
CA THR A 192 21.79 -7.83 -21.74
C THR A 192 20.83 -7.11 -20.78
N ALA A 193 21.10 -5.84 -20.44
CA ALA A 193 20.15 -4.95 -19.77
C ALA A 193 18.83 -4.75 -20.54
N TYR A 194 18.83 -4.96 -21.87
CA TYR A 194 17.67 -4.95 -22.76
C TYR A 194 16.59 -5.93 -22.30
N VAL A 195 16.96 -7.19 -22.04
CA VAL A 195 15.99 -8.22 -21.64
C VAL A 195 15.39 -7.88 -20.29
N LEU A 196 16.22 -7.47 -19.33
CA LEU A 196 15.75 -7.12 -17.97
C LEU A 196 14.85 -5.86 -17.94
N MET A 197 15.19 -4.81 -18.70
CA MET A 197 14.39 -3.58 -18.75
C MET A 197 13.11 -3.78 -19.57
N ARG A 198 13.16 -4.57 -20.65
CA ARG A 198 11.98 -4.95 -21.44
C ARG A 198 11.01 -5.79 -20.60
N ASP A 199 11.52 -6.82 -19.93
CA ASP A 199 10.73 -7.71 -19.10
C ASP A 199 10.20 -6.98 -17.86
N GLY A 200 10.89 -5.93 -17.40
CA GLY A 200 10.36 -5.03 -16.36
C GLY A 200 9.21 -4.14 -16.84
N THR A 201 9.25 -3.68 -18.09
CA THR A 201 8.27 -2.72 -18.64
C THR A 201 6.93 -3.37 -18.95
N ILE A 202 6.91 -4.67 -19.27
CA ILE A 202 5.67 -5.41 -19.58
C ILE A 202 4.68 -5.39 -18.39
N TYR A 203 5.17 -5.45 -17.15
CA TYR A 203 4.30 -5.40 -15.97
C TYR A 203 3.60 -4.04 -15.86
N PHE A 204 4.32 -2.94 -16.05
CA PHE A 204 3.72 -1.59 -16.06
C PHE A 204 2.72 -1.41 -17.19
N PHE A 205 3.00 -1.98 -18.36
CA PHE A 205 2.05 -1.98 -19.47
C PHE A 205 0.77 -2.72 -19.12
N LEU A 206 0.87 -3.91 -18.52
CA LEU A 206 -0.29 -4.71 -18.12
C LEU A 206 -1.12 -4.04 -17.02
N ILE A 207 -0.48 -3.41 -16.04
CA ILE A 207 -1.15 -2.61 -15.00
C ILE A 207 -1.90 -1.44 -15.64
N PHE A 208 -1.22 -0.65 -16.48
CA PHE A 208 -1.85 0.47 -17.19
C PHE A 208 -3.03 0.02 -18.06
N MET A 209 -2.89 -1.07 -18.81
CA MET A 209 -3.98 -1.62 -19.63
C MET A 209 -5.16 -2.09 -18.78
N ALA A 210 -4.92 -2.74 -17.64
CA ALA A 210 -5.96 -3.19 -16.74
C ALA A 210 -6.74 -2.01 -16.12
N ASN A 211 -6.03 -0.99 -15.63
CA ASN A 211 -6.65 0.21 -15.07
C ASN A 211 -7.34 1.07 -16.15
N ALA A 212 -6.78 1.17 -17.36
CA ALA A 212 -7.43 1.82 -18.49
C ALA A 212 -8.73 1.09 -18.88
N SER A 213 -8.69 -0.24 -18.91
CA SER A 213 -9.87 -1.07 -19.18
C SER A 213 -10.95 -0.85 -18.11
N ASN A 214 -10.59 -0.76 -16.84
CA ASN A 214 -11.52 -0.45 -15.77
C ASN A 214 -12.23 0.91 -15.99
N VAL A 215 -11.47 1.97 -16.31
CA VAL A 215 -12.05 3.28 -16.60
C VAL A 215 -12.95 3.23 -17.84
N ILE A 216 -12.57 2.51 -18.89
CA ILE A 216 -13.41 2.32 -20.08
C ILE A 216 -14.70 1.59 -19.71
N ILE A 217 -14.63 0.51 -18.94
CA ILE A 217 -15.80 -0.23 -18.44
C ILE A 217 -16.71 0.70 -17.64
N TYR A 218 -16.15 1.53 -16.77
CA TYR A 218 -16.93 2.49 -15.98
C TYR A 218 -17.76 3.45 -16.85
N TYR A 219 -17.22 3.95 -17.95
CA TYR A 219 -17.93 4.88 -18.85
C TYR A 219 -18.83 4.21 -19.90
N SER A 220 -18.56 2.95 -20.25
CA SER A 220 -19.27 2.25 -21.35
C SER A 220 -20.27 1.20 -20.87
N ALA A 221 -20.08 0.63 -19.69
CA ALA A 221 -20.92 -0.44 -19.16
C ALA A 221 -22.16 0.09 -18.44
N ALA A 222 -23.19 -0.75 -18.36
CA ALA A 222 -24.36 -0.49 -17.53
C ALA A 222 -23.95 -0.39 -16.04
N ASP A 223 -24.73 0.35 -15.25
CA ASP A 223 -24.42 0.65 -13.85
C ASP A 223 -24.10 -0.60 -13.02
N ASP A 224 -24.81 -1.69 -13.29
CA ASP A 224 -24.65 -2.98 -12.60
C ASP A 224 -23.30 -3.68 -12.86
N LEU A 225 -22.56 -3.30 -13.93
CA LEU A 225 -21.32 -3.94 -14.34
C LEU A 225 -20.06 -3.15 -13.92
N LYS A 226 -20.21 -1.91 -13.45
CA LYS A 226 -19.09 -0.98 -13.24
C LYS A 226 -18.12 -1.45 -12.15
N ALA A 227 -18.64 -1.96 -11.03
CA ALA A 227 -17.82 -2.40 -9.89
C ALA A 227 -16.93 -3.62 -10.20
N PHE A 228 -17.35 -4.44 -11.17
CA PHE A 228 -16.63 -5.66 -11.52
C PHE A 228 -15.33 -5.39 -12.31
N GLY A 229 -15.30 -4.31 -13.09
CA GLY A 229 -14.08 -3.84 -13.75
C GLY A 229 -12.99 -3.48 -12.75
N ALA A 230 -13.37 -2.83 -11.64
CA ALA A 230 -12.45 -2.40 -10.59
C ALA A 230 -11.82 -3.60 -9.86
N SER A 231 -12.66 -4.58 -9.51
CA SER A 231 -12.19 -5.84 -8.92
C SER A 231 -11.12 -6.52 -9.77
N PHE A 232 -11.36 -6.62 -11.08
CA PHE A 232 -10.41 -7.26 -11.99
C PHE A 232 -9.10 -6.47 -12.11
N SER A 233 -9.16 -5.14 -12.24
CA SER A 233 -7.95 -4.33 -12.38
C SER A 233 -7.09 -4.34 -11.12
N GLN A 234 -7.70 -4.35 -9.93
CA GLN A 234 -7.00 -4.45 -8.64
C GLN A 234 -6.30 -5.81 -8.49
N LEU A 235 -6.97 -6.92 -8.82
CA LEU A 235 -6.40 -8.26 -8.76
C LEU A 235 -5.22 -8.43 -9.73
N ILE A 236 -5.37 -7.97 -10.98
CA ILE A 236 -4.28 -7.99 -11.96
C ILE A 236 -3.10 -7.14 -11.47
N THR A 237 -3.36 -5.95 -10.94
CA THR A 237 -2.32 -5.06 -10.41
C THR A 237 -1.52 -5.73 -9.30
N SER A 238 -2.20 -6.39 -8.36
CA SER A 238 -1.53 -7.13 -7.28
C SER A 238 -0.63 -8.27 -7.81
N VAL A 239 -1.09 -9.04 -8.80
CA VAL A 239 -0.30 -10.10 -9.43
C VAL A 239 0.92 -9.54 -10.17
N MET A 240 0.71 -8.49 -10.97
CA MET A 240 1.80 -7.85 -11.72
C MET A 240 2.88 -7.30 -10.80
N ILE A 241 2.50 -6.67 -9.69
CA ILE A 241 3.44 -6.14 -8.70
C ILE A 241 4.17 -7.24 -7.96
N SER A 242 3.49 -8.33 -7.61
CA SER A 242 4.12 -9.49 -6.97
C SER A 242 5.17 -10.10 -7.89
N ARG A 243 4.83 -10.34 -9.16
CA ARG A 243 5.76 -10.85 -10.18
C ARG A 243 6.91 -9.89 -10.47
N LEU A 244 6.63 -8.59 -10.49
CA LEU A 244 7.63 -7.54 -10.67
C LEU A 244 8.71 -7.58 -9.58
N ILE A 245 8.30 -7.77 -8.32
CA ILE A 245 9.20 -7.85 -7.17
C ILE A 245 9.99 -9.18 -7.18
N LEU A 246 9.33 -10.31 -7.48
CA LEU A 246 9.99 -11.61 -7.57
C LEU A 246 11.03 -11.64 -8.70
N ASN A 247 10.69 -11.13 -9.88
CA ASN A 247 11.61 -11.09 -11.03
C ASN A 247 12.87 -10.25 -10.74
N LEU A 248 12.76 -9.19 -9.94
CA LEU A 248 13.92 -8.41 -9.51
C LEU A 248 14.83 -9.14 -8.50
N ARG A 249 14.29 -10.09 -7.75
CA ARG A 249 15.00 -10.78 -6.67
C ARG A 249 15.51 -12.16 -7.06
N ARG A 250 15.09 -12.67 -8.22
CA ARG A 250 15.59 -13.93 -8.77
C ARG A 250 17.12 -13.86 -8.91
N PRO A 251 17.88 -14.77 -8.26
CA PRO A 251 19.30 -14.90 -8.50
C PRO A 251 19.51 -15.19 -9.98
N ARG A 252 20.35 -14.39 -10.64
CA ARG A 252 20.71 -14.69 -12.02
C ARG A 252 21.66 -15.88 -11.96
N GLU A 253 21.22 -17.04 -12.45
CA GLU A 253 22.13 -18.13 -12.79
C GLU A 253 23.02 -17.59 -13.91
N GLU A 254 24.18 -17.09 -13.49
CA GLU A 254 25.29 -16.84 -14.39
C GLU A 254 25.67 -18.24 -14.90
N TRP A 255 25.50 -18.46 -16.20
CA TRP A 255 25.87 -19.72 -16.84
C TRP A 255 27.34 -19.98 -16.54
N GLU A 256 27.63 -20.80 -15.53
CA GLU A 256 28.97 -21.22 -15.18
C GLU A 256 29.53 -21.98 -16.38
N ASN A 257 30.42 -21.32 -17.11
CA ASN A 257 31.35 -22.03 -17.97
C ASN A 257 32.38 -22.69 -17.03
N PRO A 258 32.44 -24.02 -16.93
CA PRO A 258 33.24 -24.71 -15.90
C PRO A 258 34.75 -24.46 -15.98
N GLU A 259 35.25 -23.79 -17.02
CA GLU A 259 36.66 -23.54 -17.25
C GLU A 259 37.22 -22.25 -16.62
N ASN A 260 36.37 -21.32 -16.14
CA ASN A 260 36.86 -20.10 -15.48
C ASN A 260 35.92 -19.68 -14.34
N PRO A 261 36.21 -20.03 -13.07
CA PRO A 261 35.41 -19.54 -11.96
C PRO A 261 35.52 -18.01 -11.91
N PRO A 262 34.40 -17.26 -11.92
CA PRO A 262 34.47 -15.81 -11.80
C PRO A 262 35.09 -15.49 -10.44
N THR A 263 36.17 -14.70 -10.46
CA THR A 263 36.65 -14.01 -9.26
C THR A 263 35.46 -13.28 -8.67
N ARG A 264 35.12 -13.62 -7.42
CA ARG A 264 33.98 -13.12 -6.65
C ARG A 264 34.02 -11.60 -6.54
N SER A 265 33.69 -10.90 -7.62
CA SER A 265 33.30 -9.50 -7.54
C SER A 265 31.91 -9.52 -6.92
N LYS A 266 31.84 -9.19 -5.64
CA LYS A 266 30.59 -8.83 -4.97
C LYS A 266 30.10 -7.53 -5.61
N THR A 267 29.66 -7.58 -6.86
CA THR A 267 28.95 -6.46 -7.45
C THR A 267 27.62 -6.40 -6.70
N LYS A 268 27.54 -5.46 -5.76
CA LYS A 268 26.39 -5.23 -4.89
C LYS A 268 25.16 -4.84 -5.72
N VAL A 269 24.50 -5.79 -6.36
CA VAL A 269 23.12 -5.61 -6.85
C VAL A 269 22.16 -5.42 -5.65
N ASN A 270 22.57 -5.90 -4.48
CA ASN A 270 21.91 -5.64 -3.19
C ASN A 270 21.79 -4.15 -2.83
N ASP A 271 22.60 -3.24 -3.41
CA ASP A 271 22.53 -1.79 -3.10
C ASP A 271 21.33 -1.09 -3.74
N VAL A 272 20.71 -1.69 -4.76
CA VAL A 272 19.49 -1.16 -5.38
C VAL A 272 18.27 -1.52 -4.56
N SER A 273 18.16 -2.78 -4.15
CA SER A 273 17.07 -3.28 -3.32
C SER A 273 17.16 -2.79 -1.87
N SER A 274 18.34 -2.74 -1.24
CA SER A 274 18.49 -2.28 0.16
C SER A 274 18.19 -0.80 0.35
N HIS A 275 18.45 0.04 -0.66
CA HIS A 275 18.20 1.47 -0.59
C HIS A 275 16.76 1.82 -1.00
N PHE A 276 16.17 1.07 -1.95
CA PHE A 276 14.73 1.12 -2.27
C PHE A 276 13.89 0.87 -1.00
N VAL A 277 14.36 -0.06 -0.18
CA VAL A 277 13.79 -0.43 1.12
C VAL A 277 13.91 0.71 2.14
N SER A 278 15.09 1.31 2.30
CA SER A 278 15.29 2.37 3.31
C SER A 278 14.33 3.54 3.09
N SER A 279 14.12 3.95 1.83
CA SER A 279 13.20 5.04 1.50
C SER A 279 11.73 4.66 1.72
N ALA A 280 11.30 3.44 1.33
CA ALA A 280 9.93 2.98 1.60
C ALA A 280 9.64 2.86 3.11
N VAL A 281 10.62 2.41 3.91
CA VAL A 281 10.52 2.31 5.37
C VAL A 281 10.46 3.68 6.03
N GLU A 282 11.29 4.64 5.61
CA GLU A 282 11.21 6.02 6.12
C GLU A 282 9.85 6.65 5.82
N MET A 283 9.28 6.38 4.65
CA MET A 283 7.96 6.88 4.27
C MET A 283 6.83 6.25 5.07
N LEU A 284 6.78 4.92 5.22
CA LEU A 284 5.80 4.24 6.06
C LEU A 284 5.92 4.63 7.54
N ARG A 285 7.15 4.84 8.01
CA ARG A 285 7.40 5.36 9.36
C ARG A 285 6.81 6.76 9.53
N SER A 286 7.00 7.64 8.54
CA SER A 286 6.46 9.00 8.59
C SER A 286 4.92 9.06 8.57
N SER A 287 4.26 8.16 7.82
CA SER A 287 2.80 8.12 7.76
C SER A 287 2.18 7.53 9.04
N VAL A 288 2.79 6.49 9.62
CA VAL A 288 2.34 5.92 10.90
C VAL A 288 2.52 6.93 12.04
N THR A 289 3.64 7.66 12.07
CA THR A 289 3.85 8.70 13.10
C THR A 289 2.93 9.90 12.94
N ALA A 290 2.49 10.22 11.73
CA ALA A 290 1.52 11.29 11.50
C ALA A 290 0.13 10.90 12.02
N ASP A 291 -0.31 9.66 11.79
CA ASP A 291 -1.60 9.14 12.26
C ASP A 291 -1.63 8.96 13.79
N GLU A 292 -0.50 8.57 14.40
CA GLU A 292 -0.35 8.48 15.85
C GLU A 292 -0.32 9.86 16.52
N HIS A 293 0.28 10.87 15.87
CA HIS A 293 0.26 12.25 16.32
C HIS A 293 -1.13 12.89 16.20
N ASP A 294 -1.82 12.71 15.07
CA ASP A 294 -3.16 13.25 14.85
C ASP A 294 -4.21 12.56 15.74
N GLY A 295 -4.08 11.25 15.97
CA GLY A 295 -4.90 10.50 16.92
C GLY A 295 -4.70 10.98 18.37
N ALA A 296 -3.45 11.23 18.78
CA ALA A 296 -3.13 11.75 20.12
C ALA A 296 -3.59 13.21 20.30
N VAL A 297 -3.44 14.05 19.27
CA VAL A 297 -3.93 15.44 19.26
C VAL A 297 -5.46 15.48 19.32
N ALA A 298 -6.15 14.68 18.51
CA ALA A 298 -7.61 14.58 18.52
C ALA A 298 -8.17 14.04 19.85
N SER A 299 -7.43 13.15 20.52
CA SER A 299 -7.80 12.63 21.84
C SER A 299 -7.55 13.67 22.95
N ARG A 300 -6.43 14.40 22.88
CA ARG A 300 -6.08 15.52 23.78
C ARG A 300 -7.06 16.69 23.63
N GLU A 301 -7.44 17.06 22.41
CA GLU A 301 -8.45 18.10 22.18
C GLU A 301 -9.83 17.69 22.70
N ARG A 302 -10.21 16.41 22.56
CA ARG A 302 -11.47 15.89 23.12
C ARG A 302 -11.45 15.96 24.65
N PHE A 303 -10.35 15.55 25.27
CA PHE A 303 -10.19 15.59 26.72
C PHE A 303 -10.21 17.03 27.25
N VAL A 304 -9.49 17.96 26.61
CA VAL A 304 -9.51 19.39 26.98
C VAL A 304 -10.91 19.99 26.81
N ARG A 305 -11.62 19.66 25.72
CA ARG A 305 -12.97 20.17 25.45
C ARG A 305 -14.01 19.62 26.44
N GLU A 306 -13.89 18.37 26.85
CA GLU A 306 -14.71 17.77 27.92
C GLU A 306 -14.38 18.36 29.29
N THR A 307 -13.09 18.58 29.60
CA THR A 307 -12.65 19.20 30.86
C THR A 307 -13.16 20.64 30.98
N ILE A 308 -13.08 21.44 29.91
CA ILE A 308 -13.63 22.80 29.86
C ILE A 308 -15.16 22.79 30.02
N LYS A 309 -15.86 21.85 29.38
CA LYS A 309 -17.31 21.69 29.55
C LYS A 309 -17.69 21.32 30.99
N GLN A 310 -16.94 20.42 31.64
CA GLN A 310 -17.16 20.05 33.04
C GLN A 310 -16.92 21.23 33.99
N GLN A 311 -15.87 22.03 33.74
CA GLN A 311 -15.49 23.13 34.61
C GLN A 311 -16.40 24.35 34.45
N SER A 312 -16.95 24.60 33.26
CA SER A 312 -17.95 25.65 33.00
C SER A 312 -19.30 25.43 33.69
N ARG A 313 -19.59 24.22 34.19
CA ARG A 313 -20.79 23.94 34.98
C ARG A 313 -20.66 24.28 36.46
N ILE A 314 -19.45 24.56 36.98
CA ILE A 314 -19.21 24.57 38.44
C ILE A 314 -18.97 25.97 39.03
N GLN A 315 -18.52 27.00 38.30
CA GLN A 315 -18.56 28.43 38.76
C GLN A 315 -17.96 29.42 37.74
N PRO A 316 -18.33 30.73 37.74
CA PRO A 316 -17.67 31.75 36.93
C PRO A 316 -16.48 32.36 37.68
N VAL A 317 -15.26 32.18 37.20
CA VAL A 317 -14.04 32.81 37.76
C VAL A 317 -13.20 33.41 36.62
N SER A 318 -12.54 34.55 36.89
CA SER A 318 -11.86 35.41 35.92
C SER A 318 -10.59 34.81 35.29
N SER A 319 -10.33 35.21 34.03
CA SER A 319 -9.31 34.65 33.12
C SER A 319 -7.84 34.76 33.55
N SER A 320 -7.49 35.47 34.62
CA SER A 320 -6.09 35.66 35.03
C SER A 320 -5.53 34.54 35.92
N THR A 321 -6.37 33.75 36.58
CA THR A 321 -5.93 32.62 37.44
C THR A 321 -5.80 31.31 36.67
N LEU A 322 -6.43 31.19 35.49
CA LEU A 322 -6.42 29.96 34.69
C LEU A 322 -5.03 29.67 34.11
N THR A 323 -4.32 30.70 33.64
CA THR A 323 -3.02 30.56 32.98
C THR A 323 -1.94 30.05 33.94
N THR A 324 -1.95 30.49 35.20
CA THR A 324 -0.96 30.10 36.22
C THR A 324 -1.17 28.65 36.68
N LEU A 325 -2.42 28.18 36.78
CA LEU A 325 -2.74 26.79 37.15
C LEU A 325 -2.45 25.78 36.03
N THR A 326 -2.54 26.18 34.75
CA THR A 326 -2.12 25.32 33.62
C THR A 326 -0.61 25.10 33.60
N ILE A 327 0.19 26.14 33.87
CA ILE A 327 1.65 26.04 33.84
C ILE A 327 2.17 25.17 35.00
N GLU A 328 1.60 25.30 36.21
CA GLU A 328 2.02 24.50 37.37
C GLU A 328 1.63 23.00 37.26
N LYS A 329 0.56 22.69 36.50
CA LYS A 329 0.18 21.30 36.19
C LYS A 329 0.99 20.70 35.03
N GLU A 330 1.45 21.53 34.09
CA GLU A 330 2.29 21.09 32.95
C GLU A 330 3.67 20.62 33.42
N GLU A 331 4.29 21.31 34.39
CA GLU A 331 5.58 20.90 34.97
C GLU A 331 5.47 19.60 35.79
N ARG A 332 4.36 19.43 36.54
CA ARG A 332 4.15 18.24 37.37
C ARG A 332 3.91 16.97 36.54
N PHE A 333 3.18 17.10 35.43
CA PHE A 333 2.92 15.98 34.52
C PHE A 333 4.15 15.60 33.68
N THR A 334 4.97 16.59 33.29
CA THR A 334 6.23 16.34 32.57
C THR A 334 7.25 15.62 33.47
N THR A 335 7.29 15.96 34.77
CA THR A 335 8.17 15.32 35.75
C THR A 335 7.77 13.87 36.02
N GLU A 336 6.46 13.57 36.16
CA GLU A 336 5.99 12.19 36.34
C GLU A 336 6.21 11.31 35.10
N ILE A 337 6.08 11.86 33.88
CA ILE A 337 6.38 11.13 32.65
C ILE A 337 7.88 10.81 32.54
N ILE A 338 8.76 11.74 32.93
CA ILE A 338 10.22 11.50 32.95
C ILE A 338 10.59 10.43 33.99
N GLU A 339 9.95 10.43 35.17
CA GLU A 339 10.14 9.37 36.19
C GLU A 339 9.59 8.00 35.76
N MET A 340 8.46 7.98 35.05
CA MET A 340 7.87 6.74 34.54
C MET A 340 8.72 6.14 33.39
N TYR A 341 9.36 7.00 32.58
CA TYR A 341 10.27 6.59 31.52
C TYR A 341 11.64 6.12 32.04
N SER A 342 12.13 6.68 33.16
CA SER A 342 13.39 6.24 33.78
C SER A 342 13.27 4.87 34.46
N ARG A 343 12.08 4.51 34.97
CA ARG A 343 11.79 3.19 35.57
C ARG A 343 11.56 2.06 34.56
N SER A 344 11.36 2.37 33.28
CA SER A 344 10.98 1.40 32.24
C SER A 344 12.14 0.94 31.34
N ARG A 345 13.40 1.34 31.63
CA ARG A 345 14.57 0.78 30.94
C ARG A 345 14.96 -0.57 31.57
N PRO A 346 15.07 -1.66 30.80
CA PRO A 346 15.74 -2.87 31.28
C PRO A 346 17.23 -2.58 31.51
N THR A 347 17.69 -2.88 32.72
CA THR A 347 19.10 -2.88 33.13
C THR A 347 19.85 -4.00 32.40
N THR A 348 20.77 -3.63 31.53
CA THR A 348 21.89 -4.48 31.12
C THR A 348 23.18 -3.74 31.45
N SER A 349 24.17 -4.50 31.92
CA SER A 349 25.48 -4.12 32.48
C SER A 349 25.40 -3.83 34.00
N ASP A 350 26.16 -4.46 34.91
CA ASP A 350 27.35 -5.29 34.80
C ASP A 350 27.54 -6.14 36.06
N SER A 351 28.14 -7.33 35.93
CA SER A 351 28.90 -7.94 37.01
C SER A 351 30.19 -8.55 36.46
N ILE A 352 31.27 -7.78 36.60
CA ILE A 352 32.52 -8.12 37.30
C ILE A 352 33.70 -7.51 36.55
N ASP A 353 34.22 -6.48 37.20
CA ASP A 353 35.45 -5.75 36.91
C ASP A 353 36.67 -6.48 37.50
N SER A 354 37.78 -6.31 36.80
CA SER A 354 39.18 -6.37 37.23
C SER A 354 39.70 -7.59 38.03
N SER A 355 40.58 -8.35 37.37
CA SER A 355 41.84 -8.78 37.98
C SER A 355 42.95 -8.82 36.95
N ALA A 356 44.05 -8.14 37.30
CA ALA A 356 45.43 -8.31 36.79
C ALA A 356 45.63 -7.96 35.29
N ARG A 357 46.19 -6.79 34.94
CA ARG A 357 47.61 -6.45 35.05
C ARG A 357 48.53 -7.69 35.09
N GLN A 358 49.22 -7.98 33.98
CA GLN A 358 50.64 -8.36 33.87
C GLN A 358 50.88 -9.40 32.76
N GLY A 359 52.00 -9.22 32.04
CA GLY A 359 52.65 -10.27 31.26
C GLY A 359 52.41 -10.14 29.75
N LEU A 360 53.28 -9.48 28.98
CA LEU A 360 54.53 -10.04 28.44
C LEU A 360 54.38 -11.42 27.75
N PHE A 361 54.81 -11.44 26.49
CA PHE A 361 55.64 -12.47 25.85
C PHE A 361 55.06 -13.86 25.49
N VAL A 362 55.04 -14.09 24.17
CA VAL A 362 55.79 -15.13 23.43
C VAL A 362 55.21 -16.54 23.23
N GLN A 363 55.33 -16.95 21.94
CA GLN A 363 55.36 -18.29 21.33
C GLN A 363 54.07 -19.12 21.37
N LYS A 364 53.71 -19.87 20.31
CA LYS A 364 54.56 -20.61 19.37
C LYS A 364 53.82 -20.88 18.06
#